data_AF-A0A451CX98-F1
#
_entry.id   AF-A0A451CX98-F1
#
_cell.length_a   1.000
_cell.length_b   1.000
_cell.length_c   1.000
_cell.angle_alpha   90.00
_cell.angle_beta   90.00
_cell.angle_gamma   90.00
#
_symmetry.space_group_name_H-M   'P 1'
#
loop_
_entity.id
_entity.type
_entity.pdbx_description
1 polymer ?
#
loop_
_entity_poly.entity_id
_entity_poly.type
_entity_poly.pdbx_seq_one_letter_code
_entity_poly.pdbx_strand_id
1 'polypeptide(L)'
;MKKNKFMIFLKKYFYLFFCVGLFSLSICTIVMGRNYKLKNNNKNIEEFKEIADNLQKKKVDLISTKQKFFNNNKNIYSILVGINLSKQFFSQKKYTQAINILKKTLFITQEENLILYIKLNLVKIYVKKKDFSSALDIIRTVNNSEWNDFFQQYKKFILLKKRSQ
;
A
#
# COMPACT_ATOMS: atom_id res chain seq x y z
N MET A 1 54.00 23.64 -35.20
CA MET A 1 53.53 24.54 -34.11
C MET A 1 51.99 24.58 -33.90
N LYS A 2 51.20 23.51 -34.10
CA LYS A 2 49.73 23.53 -33.87
C LYS A 2 49.25 22.97 -32.50
N LYS A 3 50.10 22.23 -31.77
CA LYS A 3 49.74 21.57 -30.50
C LYS A 3 49.36 22.53 -29.37
N ASN A 4 49.93 23.75 -29.34
CA ASN A 4 49.73 24.68 -28.22
C ASN A 4 48.32 25.31 -28.17
N LYS A 5 47.72 25.64 -29.33
CA LYS A 5 46.37 26.23 -29.37
C LYS A 5 45.28 25.23 -28.94
N PHE A 6 45.48 23.94 -29.22
CA PHE A 6 44.54 22.88 -28.87
C PHE A 6 44.49 22.61 -27.35
N MET A 7 45.65 22.58 -26.69
CA MET A 7 45.73 22.44 -25.22
C MET A 7 45.05 23.60 -24.47
N ILE A 8 45.16 24.83 -24.99
CA ILE A 8 44.51 26.03 -24.41
C ILE A 8 42.98 25.94 -24.58
N PHE A 9 42.50 25.50 -25.74
CA PHE A 9 41.08 25.26 -26.01
C PHE A 9 40.50 24.20 -25.07
N LEU A 10 41.19 23.06 -24.91
CA LEU A 10 40.79 22.00 -23.99
C LEU A 10 40.68 22.50 -22.55
N LYS A 11 41.66 23.25 -22.04
CA LYS A 11 41.58 23.84 -20.68
C LYS A 11 40.41 24.80 -20.51
N LYS A 12 40.09 25.59 -21.55
CA LYS A 12 38.96 26.55 -21.52
C LYS A 12 37.59 25.85 -21.45
N TYR A 13 37.42 24.75 -22.17
CA TYR A 13 36.14 24.03 -22.24
C TYR A 13 36.09 22.77 -21.36
N PHE A 14 37.16 22.45 -20.62
CA PHE A 14 37.22 21.27 -19.76
C PHE A 14 36.07 21.22 -18.76
N TYR A 15 35.84 22.32 -18.04
CA TYR A 15 34.74 22.42 -17.09
C TYR A 15 33.36 22.33 -17.75
N LEU A 16 33.18 22.93 -18.93
CA LEU A 16 31.94 22.83 -19.70
C LEU A 16 31.65 21.37 -20.09
N PHE A 17 32.65 20.68 -20.64
CA PHE A 17 32.53 19.29 -21.06
C PHE A 17 32.28 18.36 -19.86
N PHE A 18 32.95 18.64 -18.74
CA PHE A 18 32.72 17.94 -17.48
C PHE A 18 31.29 18.14 -16.95
N CYS A 19 30.78 19.38 -16.96
CA CYS A 19 29.40 19.67 -16.58
C CYS A 19 28.39 18.95 -17.50
N VAL A 20 28.58 18.99 -18.81
CA VAL A 20 27.72 18.27 -19.77
C VAL A 20 27.75 16.76 -19.52
N GLY A 21 28.93 16.19 -19.21
CA GLY A 21 29.06 14.79 -18.82
C GLY A 21 28.28 14.44 -17.55
N LEU A 22 28.36 15.28 -16.51
CA LEU A 22 27.59 15.09 -15.27
C LEU A 22 26.07 15.20 -15.49
N PHE A 23 25.63 16.19 -16.29
CA PHE A 23 24.21 16.32 -16.64
C PHE A 23 23.71 15.11 -17.45
N SER A 24 24.51 14.60 -18.39
CA SER A 24 24.20 13.40 -19.16
C SER A 24 24.02 12.18 -18.25
N LEU A 25 24.94 11.95 -17.31
CA LEU A 25 24.84 10.86 -16.32
C LEU A 25 23.60 11.01 -15.42
N SER A 26 23.27 12.23 -15.00
CA SER A 26 22.06 12.51 -14.21
C SER A 26 20.79 12.17 -15.01
N ILE A 27 20.71 12.59 -16.27
CA ILE A 27 19.58 12.26 -17.15
C ILE A 27 19.47 10.75 -17.36
N CYS A 28 20.60 10.06 -17.59
CA CYS A 28 20.64 8.60 -17.74
C CYS A 28 20.09 7.86 -16.51
N THR A 29 20.49 8.27 -15.30
CA THR A 29 19.98 7.64 -14.07
C THR A 29 18.49 7.88 -13.87
N ILE A 30 17.98 9.08 -14.20
CA ILE A 30 16.54 9.40 -14.14
C ILE A 30 15.75 8.55 -15.14
N VAL A 31 16.19 8.46 -16.41
CA VAL A 31 15.50 7.68 -17.45
C VAL A 31 15.50 6.20 -17.10
N MET A 32 16.64 5.65 -16.67
CA MET A 32 16.73 4.24 -16.27
C MET A 32 15.84 3.93 -15.07
N GLY A 33 15.80 4.82 -14.07
CA GLY A 33 14.92 4.71 -12.91
C GLY A 33 13.44 4.74 -13.29
N ARG A 34 13.03 5.62 -14.23
CA ARG A 34 11.65 5.66 -14.75
C ARG A 34 11.29 4.37 -15.49
N ASN A 35 12.16 3.88 -16.36
CA ASN A 35 11.92 2.65 -17.12
C ASN A 35 11.80 1.42 -16.21
N TYR A 36 12.67 1.32 -15.20
CA TYR A 36 12.58 0.27 -14.19
C TYR A 36 11.25 0.32 -13.44
N LYS A 37 10.83 1.52 -12.99
CA LYS A 37 9.55 1.72 -12.30
C LYS A 37 8.36 1.34 -13.18
N LEU A 38 8.37 1.73 -14.46
CA LEU A 38 7.32 1.37 -15.43
C LEU A 38 7.24 -0.15 -15.63
N LYS A 39 8.37 -0.82 -15.84
CA LYS A 39 8.41 -2.28 -15.98
C LYS A 39 7.87 -2.99 -14.73
N ASN A 40 8.26 -2.52 -13.55
CA ASN A 40 7.75 -3.05 -12.28
C ASN A 40 6.24 -2.81 -12.13
N ASN A 41 5.74 -1.64 -12.51
CA ASN A 41 4.31 -1.35 -12.47
C ASN A 41 3.53 -2.27 -13.42
N ASN A 42 4.01 -2.52 -14.64
CA ASN A 42 3.36 -3.43 -15.58
C ASN A 42 3.28 -4.85 -15.00
N LYS A 43 4.37 -5.34 -14.43
CA LYS A 43 4.39 -6.64 -13.74
C LYS A 43 3.39 -6.69 -12.58
N ASN A 44 3.31 -5.64 -11.76
CA ASN A 44 2.37 -5.58 -10.65
C ASN A 44 0.91 -5.57 -11.11
N ILE A 45 0.63 -4.91 -12.24
CA ILE A 45 -0.71 -4.89 -12.85
C ILE A 45 -1.08 -6.29 -13.36
N GLU A 46 -0.15 -6.97 -14.02
CA GLU A 46 -0.35 -8.34 -14.52
C GLU A 46 -0.61 -9.33 -13.38
N GLU A 47 0.25 -9.34 -12.34
CA GLU A 47 0.07 -10.18 -11.15
C GLU A 47 -1.24 -9.86 -10.42
N PHE A 48 -1.59 -8.59 -10.28
CA PHE A 48 -2.87 -8.18 -9.70
C PHE A 48 -4.06 -8.67 -10.52
N LYS A 49 -3.99 -8.54 -11.85
CA LYS A 49 -5.05 -9.01 -12.76
C LYS A 49 -5.25 -10.52 -12.64
N GLU A 50 -4.17 -11.29 -12.54
CA GLU A 50 -4.27 -12.74 -12.32
C GLU A 50 -5.00 -13.07 -11.01
N ILE A 51 -4.65 -12.38 -9.91
CA ILE A 51 -5.33 -12.54 -8.61
C ILE A 51 -6.82 -12.18 -8.74
N ALA A 52 -7.14 -11.07 -9.42
CA ALA A 52 -8.52 -10.62 -9.62
C ALA A 52 -9.34 -11.59 -10.50
N ASP A 53 -8.75 -12.11 -11.57
CA ASP A 53 -9.38 -13.10 -12.45
C ASP A 53 -9.66 -14.41 -11.72
N ASN A 54 -8.73 -14.86 -10.87
CA ASN A 54 -8.90 -16.06 -10.06
C ASN A 54 -10.05 -15.91 -9.05
N LEU A 55 -10.19 -14.72 -8.46
CA LEU A 55 -11.32 -14.36 -7.60
C LEU A 55 -12.65 -14.41 -8.37
N GLN A 56 -12.72 -13.79 -9.55
CA GLN A 56 -13.95 -13.72 -10.35
C GLN A 56 -14.39 -15.10 -10.83
N LYS A 57 -13.44 -15.92 -11.30
CA LYS A 57 -13.70 -17.26 -11.83
C LYS A 57 -13.96 -18.31 -10.74
N LYS A 58 -14.07 -17.90 -9.46
CA LYS A 58 -14.19 -18.80 -8.29
C LYS A 58 -13.14 -19.92 -8.29
N LYS A 59 -11.98 -19.67 -8.88
CA LYS A 59 -10.87 -20.64 -8.85
C LYS A 59 -10.34 -20.73 -7.42
N VAL A 60 -9.60 -21.80 -7.11
CA VAL A 60 -8.89 -21.93 -5.84
C VAL A 60 -7.88 -20.81 -5.75
N ASP A 61 -8.24 -19.79 -4.99
CA ASP A 61 -7.41 -18.62 -4.78
C ASP A 61 -6.43 -18.89 -3.63
N LEU A 62 -5.16 -18.93 -3.99
CA LEU A 62 -4.09 -19.30 -3.08
C LEU A 62 -3.77 -18.11 -2.16
N ILE A 63 -4.07 -18.28 -0.86
CA ILE A 63 -3.69 -17.36 0.21
C ILE A 63 -2.20 -17.00 0.12
N SER A 64 -1.34 -17.98 -0.23
CA SER A 64 0.10 -17.78 -0.41
C SER A 64 0.41 -16.80 -1.54
N THR A 65 -0.27 -16.87 -2.68
CA THR A 65 -0.11 -15.95 -3.81
C THR A 65 -0.46 -14.52 -3.39
N LYS A 66 -1.60 -14.32 -2.72
CA LYS A 66 -1.98 -13.00 -2.19
C LYS A 66 -1.01 -12.47 -1.16
N GLN A 67 -0.55 -13.31 -0.24
CA GLN A 67 0.42 -12.92 0.78
C GLN A 67 1.74 -12.50 0.15
N LYS A 68 2.23 -13.25 -0.84
CA LYS A 68 3.44 -12.92 -1.58
C LYS A 68 3.29 -11.57 -2.30
N PHE A 69 2.20 -11.39 -3.03
CA PHE A 69 1.91 -10.12 -3.71
C PHE A 69 1.81 -8.96 -2.72
N PHE A 70 1.09 -9.14 -1.61
CA PHE A 70 0.92 -8.14 -0.55
C PHE A 70 2.25 -7.73 0.08
N ASN A 71 3.13 -8.68 0.39
CA ASN A 71 4.40 -8.41 1.04
C ASN A 71 5.44 -7.79 0.10
N ASN A 72 5.39 -8.13 -1.20
CA ASN A 72 6.37 -7.67 -2.17
C ASN A 72 6.05 -6.27 -2.74
N ASN A 73 4.83 -5.78 -2.55
CA ASN A 73 4.34 -4.57 -3.20
C ASN A 73 3.85 -3.52 -2.20
N LYS A 74 4.18 -2.25 -2.45
CA LYS A 74 3.72 -1.10 -1.66
C LYS A 74 2.99 -0.11 -2.56
N ASN A 75 1.84 -0.52 -3.10
CA ASN A 75 1.05 0.27 -4.04
C ASN A 75 -0.46 0.03 -3.81
N ILE A 76 -1.31 0.71 -4.56
CA ILE A 76 -2.77 0.58 -4.42
C ILE A 76 -3.26 -0.85 -4.64
N TYR A 77 -2.65 -1.61 -5.55
CA TYR A 77 -3.03 -3.00 -5.80
C TYR A 77 -2.75 -3.88 -4.58
N SER A 78 -1.62 -3.69 -3.90
CA SER A 78 -1.33 -4.44 -2.67
C SER A 78 -2.28 -4.06 -1.54
N ILE A 79 -2.74 -2.81 -1.48
CA ILE A 79 -3.79 -2.41 -0.53
C ILE A 79 -5.09 -3.18 -0.79
N LEU A 80 -5.55 -3.23 -2.04
CA LEU A 80 -6.76 -3.97 -2.43
C LEU A 80 -6.64 -5.46 -2.14
N VAL A 81 -5.49 -6.07 -2.46
CA VAL A 81 -5.21 -7.47 -2.14
C VAL A 81 -5.17 -7.70 -0.63
N GLY A 82 -4.60 -6.79 0.16
CA GLY A 82 -4.57 -6.85 1.61
C GLY A 82 -5.98 -6.83 2.24
N ILE A 83 -6.84 -5.93 1.76
CA ILE A 83 -8.25 -5.88 2.17
C ILE A 83 -8.96 -7.20 1.85
N ASN A 84 -8.79 -7.71 0.63
CA ASN A 84 -9.39 -8.97 0.20
C ASN A 84 -8.88 -10.17 1.01
N LEU A 85 -7.57 -10.24 1.26
CA LEU A 85 -6.93 -11.27 2.06
C LEU A 85 -7.43 -11.25 3.52
N SER A 86 -7.60 -10.07 4.10
CA SER A 86 -8.21 -9.93 5.43
C SER A 86 -9.64 -10.45 5.47
N LYS A 87 -10.45 -10.15 4.45
CA LYS A 87 -11.82 -10.69 4.31
C LYS A 87 -11.80 -12.23 4.27
N GLN A 88 -10.88 -12.83 3.51
CA GLN A 88 -10.72 -14.29 3.44
C GLN A 88 -10.35 -14.89 4.80
N PHE A 89 -9.40 -14.30 5.53
CA PHE A 89 -9.05 -14.74 6.88
C PHE A 89 -10.20 -14.59 7.87
N PHE A 90 -10.97 -13.50 7.77
CA PHE A 90 -12.16 -13.29 8.60
C PHE A 90 -13.22 -14.39 8.36
N SER A 91 -13.51 -14.73 7.11
CA SER A 91 -14.44 -15.83 6.77
C SER A 91 -13.97 -17.18 7.32
N GLN A 92 -12.66 -17.40 7.43
CA GLN A 92 -12.07 -18.59 8.05
C GLN A 92 -11.98 -18.51 9.59
N LYS A 93 -12.58 -17.49 10.22
CA LYS A 93 -12.47 -17.19 11.66
C LYS A 93 -11.03 -16.96 12.16
N LYS A 94 -10.07 -16.72 11.25
CA LYS A 94 -8.66 -16.43 11.56
C LYS A 94 -8.47 -14.94 11.86
N TYR A 95 -9.17 -14.44 12.89
CA TYR A 95 -9.28 -13.01 13.18
C TYR A 95 -7.93 -12.32 13.42
N THR A 96 -7.00 -12.97 14.11
CA THR A 96 -5.66 -12.40 14.36
C THR A 96 -4.90 -12.17 13.05
N GLN A 97 -4.99 -13.09 12.09
CA GLN A 97 -4.37 -12.93 10.77
C GLN A 97 -5.05 -11.81 9.98
N ALA A 98 -6.38 -11.74 10.01
CA ALA A 98 -7.15 -10.68 9.37
C ALA A 98 -6.77 -9.28 9.90
N ILE A 99 -6.62 -9.14 11.22
CA ILE A 99 -6.17 -7.91 11.88
C ILE A 99 -4.75 -7.56 11.45
N ASN A 100 -3.82 -8.52 11.48
CA ASN A 100 -2.42 -8.27 11.12
C ASN A 100 -2.28 -7.77 9.68
N ILE A 101 -3.03 -8.37 8.74
CA ILE A 101 -3.06 -7.90 7.35
C ILE A 101 -3.61 -6.48 7.26
N LEU A 102 -4.72 -6.15 7.91
CA LEU A 102 -5.28 -4.79 7.86
C LEU A 102 -4.39 -3.74 8.52
N LYS A 103 -3.71 -4.07 9.64
CA LYS A 103 -2.73 -3.15 10.25
C LYS A 103 -1.57 -2.83 9.31
N LYS A 104 -1.02 -3.85 8.64
CA LYS A 104 0.02 -3.66 7.62
C LYS A 104 -0.51 -2.86 6.42
N THR A 105 -1.75 -3.14 6.00
CA THR A 105 -2.40 -2.43 4.89
C THR A 105 -2.59 -0.96 5.24
N LEU A 106 -3.02 -0.65 6.47
CA LEU A 106 -3.20 0.70 6.97
C LEU A 106 -1.89 1.51 6.92
N PHE A 107 -0.76 0.89 7.26
CA PHE A 107 0.55 1.55 7.27
C PHE A 107 1.00 2.05 5.89
N ILE A 108 0.58 1.38 4.81
CA ILE A 108 0.95 1.74 3.43
C ILE A 108 -0.12 2.54 2.70
N THR A 109 -1.29 2.76 3.31
CA THR A 109 -2.41 3.48 2.70
C THR A 109 -2.29 4.98 2.95
N GLN A 110 -2.48 5.78 1.91
CA GLN A 110 -2.41 7.25 1.99
C GLN A 110 -3.77 7.93 1.76
N GLU A 111 -4.68 7.28 1.03
CA GLU A 111 -6.00 7.87 0.73
C GLU A 111 -6.92 7.76 1.96
N GLU A 112 -7.54 8.88 2.31
CA GLU A 112 -8.27 9.05 3.57
C GLU A 112 -9.48 8.11 3.69
N ASN A 113 -10.30 8.01 2.64
CA ASN A 113 -11.48 7.15 2.68
C ASN A 113 -11.10 5.68 2.83
N LEU A 114 -10.01 5.26 2.19
CA LEU A 114 -9.49 3.91 2.28
C LEU A 114 -8.91 3.62 3.66
N ILE A 115 -8.24 4.59 4.29
CA ILE A 115 -7.82 4.53 5.69
C ILE A 115 -9.04 4.31 6.59
N LEU A 116 -10.11 5.10 6.42
CA LEU A 116 -11.33 4.99 7.21
C LEU A 116 -12.04 3.65 6.98
N TYR A 117 -12.10 3.18 5.74
CA TYR A 117 -12.63 1.87 5.39
C TYR A 117 -11.85 0.73 6.05
N ILE A 118 -10.51 0.78 6.05
CA ILE A 118 -9.65 -0.21 6.73
C ILE A 118 -9.88 -0.16 8.24
N LYS A 119 -9.96 1.03 8.85
CA LYS A 119 -10.27 1.21 10.28
C LYS A 119 -11.64 0.61 10.64
N LEU A 120 -12.66 0.84 9.81
CA LEU A 120 -14.00 0.28 10.03
C LEU A 120 -13.98 -1.25 9.98
N ASN A 121 -13.22 -1.83 9.04
CA ASN A 121 -13.05 -3.29 8.98
C ASN A 121 -12.28 -3.85 10.18
N LEU A 122 -11.27 -3.14 10.69
CA LEU A 122 -10.62 -3.52 11.95
C LEU A 122 -11.62 -3.52 13.12
N VAL A 123 -12.45 -2.48 13.25
CA VAL A 123 -13.51 -2.40 14.28
C VAL A 123 -14.43 -3.61 14.19
N LYS A 124 -14.92 -3.96 12.99
CA LYS A 124 -15.77 -5.13 12.77
C LYS A 124 -15.11 -6.43 13.26
N ILE A 125 -13.84 -6.63 12.96
CA ILE A 125 -13.10 -7.84 13.36
C ILE A 125 -12.89 -7.87 14.87
N TYR A 126 -12.50 -6.75 15.48
CA TYR A 126 -12.30 -6.65 16.93
C TYR A 126 -13.60 -6.91 17.70
N VAL A 127 -14.72 -6.35 17.23
CA VAL A 127 -16.06 -6.64 17.76
C VAL A 127 -16.38 -8.12 17.67
N LYS A 128 -16.11 -8.76 16.52
CA LYS A 128 -16.33 -10.20 16.35
C LYS A 128 -15.46 -11.06 17.28
N LYS A 129 -14.24 -10.61 17.57
CA LYS A 129 -13.29 -11.24 18.51
C LYS A 129 -13.63 -10.92 19.98
N LYS A 130 -14.66 -10.11 20.26
CA LYS A 130 -15.01 -9.57 21.59
C LYS A 130 -13.93 -8.69 22.22
N ASP A 131 -12.98 -8.20 21.43
CA ASP A 131 -11.97 -7.24 21.87
C ASP A 131 -12.52 -5.82 21.71
N PHE A 132 -13.43 -5.46 22.62
CA PHE A 132 -14.14 -4.19 22.56
C PHE A 132 -13.25 -2.98 22.89
N SER A 133 -12.14 -3.18 23.61
CA SER A 133 -11.21 -2.09 23.90
C SER A 133 -10.55 -1.61 22.62
N SER A 134 -9.91 -2.52 21.88
CA SER A 134 -9.26 -2.21 20.61
C SER A 134 -10.22 -1.60 19.59
N ALA A 135 -11.47 -2.07 19.55
CA ALA A 135 -12.50 -1.49 18.69
C ALA A 135 -12.81 -0.01 19.05
N LEU A 136 -13.00 0.29 20.34
CA LEU A 136 -13.28 1.64 20.80
C LEU A 136 -12.09 2.58 20.61
N ASP A 137 -10.86 2.09 20.77
CA ASP A 137 -9.65 2.88 20.55
C ASP A 137 -9.57 3.36 19.10
N ILE A 138 -9.87 2.49 18.13
CA ILE A 138 -9.94 2.90 16.73
C ILE A 138 -11.04 3.94 16.50
N ILE A 139 -12.25 3.71 17.03
CA ILE A 139 -13.38 4.63 16.89
C ILE A 139 -13.02 6.05 17.39
N ARG A 140 -12.29 6.16 18.51
CA ARG A 140 -11.87 7.47 19.06
C ARG A 140 -10.92 8.24 18.17
N THR A 141 -10.22 7.58 17.25
CA THR A 141 -9.28 8.24 16.32
C THR A 141 -9.95 8.71 15.02
N VAL A 142 -11.26 8.54 14.87
CA VAL A 142 -11.99 8.91 13.65
C VAL A 142 -12.63 10.28 13.83
N ASN A 143 -12.07 11.27 13.14
CA ASN A 143 -12.55 12.65 13.11
C ASN A 143 -12.96 13.02 11.67
N ASN A 144 -13.88 12.27 11.07
CA ASN A 144 -14.40 12.52 9.73
C ASN A 144 -15.92 12.48 9.77
N SER A 145 -16.58 13.55 9.33
CA SER A 145 -18.03 13.73 9.42
C SER A 145 -18.82 12.71 8.60
N GLU A 146 -18.34 12.38 7.40
CA GLU A 146 -19.02 11.46 6.48
C GLU A 146 -19.02 10.03 7.00
N TRP A 147 -17.97 9.64 7.73
CA TRP A 147 -17.82 8.29 8.25
C TRP A 147 -18.33 8.13 9.69
N ASN A 148 -18.55 9.23 10.42
CA ASN A 148 -18.83 9.20 11.85
C ASN A 148 -20.03 8.30 12.19
N ASP A 149 -21.10 8.36 11.41
CA ASP A 149 -22.31 7.56 11.64
C ASP A 149 -22.04 6.06 11.64
N PHE A 150 -21.17 5.58 10.76
CA PHE A 150 -20.79 4.16 10.73
C PHE A 150 -20.04 3.76 11.99
N PHE A 151 -19.12 4.59 12.48
CA PHE A 151 -18.36 4.31 13.70
C PHE A 151 -19.20 4.46 14.97
N GLN A 152 -20.11 5.44 15.03
CA GLN A 152 -21.02 5.61 16.18
C GLN A 152 -22.00 4.45 16.33
N GLN A 153 -22.47 3.87 15.23
CA GLN A 153 -23.30 2.65 15.27
C GLN A 153 -22.56 1.50 15.98
N TYR A 154 -21.29 1.26 15.64
CA TYR A 154 -20.47 0.26 16.34
C TYR A 154 -20.18 0.64 17.79
N LYS A 155 -19.94 1.92 18.08
CA LYS A 155 -19.76 2.40 19.46
C LYS A 155 -20.98 2.08 20.33
N LYS A 156 -22.18 2.42 19.85
CA LYS A 156 -23.44 2.12 20.54
C LYS A 156 -23.61 0.62 20.76
N PHE A 157 -23.39 -0.19 19.72
CA PHE A 157 -23.44 -1.65 19.83
C PHE A 157 -22.49 -2.20 20.90
N ILE A 158 -21.23 -1.74 20.92
CA ILE A 158 -20.23 -2.17 21.90
C ILE A 158 -20.65 -1.81 23.32
N LEU A 159 -21.13 -0.58 23.54
CA LEU A 159 -21.56 -0.11 24.86
C LEU A 159 -22.76 -0.92 25.39
N LEU A 160 -23.71 -1.27 24.52
CA LEU A 160 -24.83 -2.14 24.89
C LEU A 160 -24.35 -3.54 25.28
N LYS A 161 -23.43 -4.13 24.52
CA LYS A 161 -22.89 -5.47 24.83
C LYS A 161 -22.09 -5.51 26.11
N LYS A 162 -21.31 -4.47 26.42
CA LYS A 162 -20.56 -4.37 27.68
C LYS A 162 -21.46 -4.27 28.92
N ARG A 163 -22.67 -3.71 28.81
CA ARG A 163 -23.63 -3.61 29.93
C ARG A 163 -24.37 -4.93 30.20
N SER A 164 -24.39 -5.85 29.24
CA SER A 164 -25.06 -7.16 29.34
C SER A 164 -24.14 -8.30 29.76
N GLN A 165 -22.89 -8.01 30.08
CA GLN A 165 -21.87 -8.96 30.57
C GLN A 165 -21.61 -8.69 32.03
#